data_AF-A0A952X5Q2-F1
#
_entry.id   AF-A0A952X5Q2-F1
#
_cell.length_a   1.000
_cell.length_b   1.000
_cell.length_c   1.000
_cell.angle_alpha   90.00
_cell.angle_beta   90.00
_cell.angle_gamma   90.00
#
_symmetry.space_group_name_H-M   'P 1'
#
loop_
_entity.id
_entity.type
_entity.pdbx_description
1 polymer ?
#
loop_
_entity_poly.entity_id
_entity_poly.type
_entity_poly.pdbx_seq_one_letter_code
_entity_poly.pdbx_strand_id
1 'polypeptide(L)'
;MTADRSRRLERLLSIREQLERLAQWRKAAAHAARRKAEDSRQLALDVIDDRQEQLRTLLQAACPRPRVDAALHAGRQAEAGLELAETRLAERFREEQAVAEELRLARQRTRQSEKLAEAARTERAALEARALQHEWDEHALRPTVAGPVRSEQAELTTERRRATRGEETEQ
;
A
#
# COMPACT_ATOMS: atom_id res chain seq x y z
N MET A 1 2.11 14.46 -22.83
CA MET A 1 2.51 13.07 -22.52
C MET A 1 2.73 12.80 -21.01
N THR A 2 3.21 13.76 -20.22
CA THR A 2 3.56 13.58 -18.79
C THR A 2 2.36 13.36 -17.85
N ALA A 3 1.22 14.01 -18.12
CA ALA A 3 -0.02 13.79 -17.34
C ALA A 3 -0.57 12.35 -17.50
N ASP A 4 -0.51 11.78 -18.70
CA ASP A 4 -0.95 10.40 -18.96
C ASP A 4 0.01 9.38 -18.31
N ARG A 5 1.32 9.62 -18.38
CA ARG A 5 2.33 8.80 -17.68
C ARG A 5 2.12 8.78 -16.17
N SER A 6 1.86 9.93 -15.55
CA SER A 6 1.62 10.04 -14.10
C SER A 6 0.37 9.25 -13.69
N ARG A 7 -0.74 9.38 -14.43
CA ARG A 7 -1.96 8.62 -14.18
C ARG A 7 -1.75 7.11 -14.32
N ARG A 8 -0.96 6.66 -15.31
CA ARG A 8 -0.63 5.23 -15.47
C ARG A 8 0.18 4.69 -14.30
N LEU A 9 1.14 5.47 -13.78
CA LEU A 9 1.96 5.06 -12.63
C LEU A 9 1.15 5.00 -11.33
N GLU A 10 0.21 5.93 -11.10
CA GLU A 10 -0.69 5.83 -9.95
C GLU A 10 -1.65 4.64 -10.03
N ARG A 11 -2.18 4.34 -11.22
CA ARG A 11 -2.96 3.11 -11.43
C ARG A 11 -2.13 1.86 -11.15
N LEU A 12 -0.88 1.83 -11.59
CA LEU A 12 0.03 0.72 -11.30
C LEU A 12 0.27 0.59 -9.79
N LEU A 13 0.53 1.70 -9.09
CA LEU A 13 0.70 1.70 -7.63
C LEU A 13 -0.53 1.13 -6.93
N SER A 14 -1.74 1.59 -7.29
CA SER A 14 -2.98 1.08 -6.71
C SER A 14 -3.14 -0.43 -6.91
N ILE A 15 -2.83 -0.95 -8.10
CA ILE A 15 -2.83 -2.41 -8.37
C ILE A 15 -1.80 -3.12 -7.48
N ARG A 16 -0.60 -2.55 -7.29
CA ARG A 16 0.44 -3.14 -6.43
C ARG A 16 0.03 -3.17 -4.96
N GLU A 17 -0.58 -2.11 -4.45
CA GLU A 17 -1.12 -2.07 -3.09
C GLU A 17 -2.21 -3.12 -2.88
N GLN A 18 -3.10 -3.32 -3.86
CA GLN A 18 -4.11 -4.38 -3.82
C GLN A 18 -3.48 -5.78 -3.78
N LEU A 19 -2.46 -6.02 -4.61
CA LEU A 19 -1.72 -7.30 -4.61
C LEU A 19 -0.96 -7.53 -3.30
N GLU A 20 -0.39 -6.48 -2.71
CA GLU A 20 0.24 -6.59 -1.40
C GLU A 20 -0.78 -6.95 -0.32
N ARG A 21 -1.94 -6.29 -0.29
CA ARG A 21 -3.03 -6.64 0.63
C ARG A 21 -3.44 -8.11 0.45
N LEU A 22 -3.63 -8.56 -0.79
CA LEU A 22 -3.95 -9.96 -1.08
C LEU A 22 -2.87 -10.92 -0.54
N ALA A 23 -1.59 -10.59 -0.71
CA ALA A 23 -0.50 -11.39 -0.16
C ALA A 23 -0.49 -11.41 1.38
N GLN A 24 -0.87 -10.30 2.03
CA GLN A 24 -1.04 -10.25 3.50
C GLN A 24 -2.17 -11.16 3.97
N TRP A 25 -3.32 -11.14 3.28
CA TRP A 25 -4.44 -12.04 3.56
C TRP A 25 -4.05 -13.51 3.37
N ARG A 26 -3.35 -13.84 2.28
CA ARG A 26 -2.83 -15.20 2.05
C ARG A 26 -1.88 -15.65 3.14
N LYS A 27 -1.00 -14.75 3.63
CA LYS A 27 -0.09 -15.06 4.75
C LYS A 27 -0.86 -15.37 6.03
N ALA A 28 -1.88 -14.57 6.35
CA ALA A 28 -2.73 -14.81 7.51
C ALA A 28 -3.47 -16.15 7.41
N ALA A 29 -3.99 -16.49 6.23
CA ALA A 29 -4.64 -17.77 5.97
C ALA A 29 -3.67 -18.96 6.12
N ALA A 30 -2.45 -18.85 5.57
CA ALA A 30 -1.43 -19.89 5.70
C ALA A 30 -1.02 -20.09 7.17
N HIS A 31 -0.87 -19.01 7.93
CA HIS A 31 -0.58 -19.09 9.37
C HIS A 31 -1.71 -19.79 10.15
N ALA A 32 -2.97 -19.47 9.85
CA ALA A 32 -4.11 -20.14 10.47
C ALA A 32 -4.17 -21.64 10.11
N ALA A 33 -3.86 -21.99 8.86
CA ALA A 33 -3.78 -23.38 8.43
C ALA A 33 -2.66 -24.15 9.15
N ARG A 34 -1.50 -23.52 9.37
CA ARG A 34 -0.41 -24.10 10.18
C ARG A 34 -0.86 -24.35 11.61
N ARG A 35 -1.49 -23.36 12.28
CA ARG A 35 -2.01 -23.54 13.65
C ARG A 35 -2.98 -24.71 13.76
N LYS A 36 -3.91 -24.83 12.80
CA LYS A 36 -4.84 -25.97 12.77
C LYS A 36 -4.12 -27.33 12.63
N ALA A 37 -3.01 -27.36 11.89
CA ALA A 37 -2.17 -28.56 11.79
C ALA A 37 -1.41 -28.83 13.10
N GLU A 38 -0.97 -27.80 13.82
CA GLU A 38 -0.40 -27.93 15.17
C GLU A 38 -1.42 -28.51 16.15
N ASP A 39 -2.66 -28.01 16.14
CA ASP A 39 -3.75 -28.53 16.97
C ASP A 39 -4.04 -30.02 16.64
N SER A 40 -3.99 -30.38 15.36
CA SER A 40 -4.19 -31.76 14.91
C SER A 40 -3.07 -32.69 15.38
N ARG A 41 -1.82 -32.20 15.40
CA ARG A 41 -0.67 -32.93 15.95
C ARG A 41 -0.81 -33.10 17.47
N GLN A 42 -1.25 -32.06 18.17
CA GLN A 42 -1.47 -32.14 19.61
C GLN A 42 -2.55 -33.17 19.95
N LEU A 43 -3.68 -33.13 19.23
CA LEU A 43 -4.74 -34.13 19.41
C LEU A 43 -4.24 -35.57 19.16
N ALA A 44 -3.36 -35.77 18.17
CA ALA A 44 -2.77 -37.07 17.91
C ALA A 44 -1.88 -37.56 19.07
N LEU A 45 -1.12 -36.66 19.70
CA LEU A 45 -0.34 -36.96 20.91
C LEU A 45 -1.25 -37.33 22.08
N ASP A 46 -2.30 -36.53 22.33
CA ASP A 46 -3.26 -36.80 23.41
C ASP A 46 -3.93 -38.18 23.23
N VAL A 47 -4.27 -38.55 21.98
CA VAL A 47 -4.81 -39.88 21.66
C VAL A 47 -3.79 -40.98 21.95
N ILE A 48 -2.50 -40.78 21.64
CA ILE A 48 -1.45 -41.76 21.96
C ILE A 48 -1.34 -41.96 23.47
N ASP A 49 -1.33 -40.88 24.24
CA ASP A 49 -1.29 -40.94 25.70
C ASP A 49 -2.49 -41.71 26.27
N ASP A 50 -3.70 -41.45 25.76
CA ASP A 50 -4.91 -42.20 26.11
C ASP A 50 -4.79 -43.70 25.78
N ARG A 51 -4.20 -44.06 24.63
CA ARG A 51 -3.98 -45.46 24.24
C ARG A 51 -2.94 -46.15 25.12
N GLN A 52 -1.89 -45.44 25.50
CA GLN A 52 -0.88 -45.97 26.42
C GLN A 52 -1.48 -46.23 27.80
N GLU A 53 -2.30 -45.33 28.31
CA GLU A 53 -2.96 -45.49 29.62
C GLU A 53 -3.98 -46.63 29.61
N GLN A 54 -4.76 -46.77 28.53
CA GLN A 54 -5.65 -47.92 28.33
C GLN A 54 -4.87 -49.24 28.33
N LEU A 55 -3.73 -49.30 27.64
CA LEU A 55 -2.88 -50.49 27.61
C LEU A 55 -2.34 -50.83 29.00
N ARG A 56 -1.84 -49.84 29.76
CA ARG A 56 -1.39 -50.04 31.14
C ARG A 56 -2.50 -50.60 32.02
N THR A 57 -3.70 -50.04 31.92
CA THR A 57 -4.88 -50.51 32.67
C THR A 57 -5.21 -51.97 32.35
N LEU A 58 -5.21 -52.34 31.06
CA LEU A 58 -5.49 -53.71 30.63
C LEU A 58 -4.42 -54.70 31.14
N LEU A 59 -3.15 -54.30 31.13
CA LEU A 59 -2.05 -55.11 31.65
C LEU A 59 -2.15 -55.30 33.17
N GLN A 60 -2.46 -54.24 33.92
CA GLN A 60 -2.66 -54.30 35.37
C GLN A 60 -3.86 -55.17 35.76
N ALA A 61 -4.94 -55.10 34.98
CA ALA A 61 -6.14 -55.91 35.19
C ALA A 61 -6.00 -57.38 34.75
N ALA A 62 -4.80 -57.82 34.34
CA ALA A 62 -4.55 -59.16 33.80
C ALA A 62 -5.55 -59.57 32.70
N CYS A 63 -5.93 -58.62 31.84
CA CYS A 63 -6.93 -58.85 30.82
C CYS A 63 -6.50 -59.94 29.82
N PRO A 64 -7.46 -60.63 29.17
CA PRO A 64 -7.16 -61.63 28.15
C PRO A 64 -6.30 -61.06 27.02
N ARG A 65 -5.32 -61.87 26.57
CA ARG A 65 -4.36 -61.51 25.52
C ARG A 65 -4.99 -60.86 24.27
N PRO A 66 -6.14 -61.30 23.72
CA PRO A 66 -6.74 -60.65 22.56
C PRO A 66 -7.11 -59.18 22.77
N ARG A 67 -7.51 -58.79 24.00
CA ARG A 67 -7.82 -57.40 24.33
C ARG A 67 -6.56 -56.54 24.40
N VAL A 68 -5.48 -57.10 24.93
CA VAL A 68 -4.16 -56.44 24.98
C VAL A 68 -3.61 -56.26 23.57
N ASP A 69 -3.69 -57.28 22.73
CA ASP A 69 -3.25 -57.22 21.33
C ASP A 69 -4.03 -56.17 20.53
N ALA A 70 -5.34 -56.05 20.76
CA ALA A 70 -6.17 -55.01 20.15
C ALA A 70 -5.76 -53.60 20.60
N ALA A 71 -5.47 -53.38 21.89
CA ALA A 71 -4.98 -52.10 22.39
C ALA A 71 -3.61 -51.73 21.81
N LEU A 72 -2.69 -52.70 21.69
CA LEU A 72 -1.40 -52.51 21.02
C LEU A 72 -1.56 -52.15 19.54
N HIS A 73 -2.52 -52.76 18.85
CA HIS A 73 -2.81 -52.41 17.46
C HIS A 73 -3.38 -50.98 17.35
N ALA A 74 -4.31 -50.61 18.24
CA ALA A 74 -4.84 -49.24 18.30
C ALA A 74 -3.75 -48.20 18.61
N GLY A 75 -2.80 -48.50 19.48
CA GLY A 75 -1.63 -47.66 19.74
C GLY A 75 -0.78 -47.41 18.48
N ARG A 76 -0.46 -48.48 17.74
CA ARG A 76 0.27 -48.37 16.46
C ARG A 76 -0.49 -47.56 15.40
N GLN A 77 -1.81 -47.66 15.36
CA GLN A 77 -2.63 -46.81 14.48
C GLN A 77 -2.59 -45.33 14.89
N ALA A 78 -2.58 -45.05 16.19
CA ALA A 78 -2.44 -43.68 16.70
C ALA A 78 -1.07 -43.08 16.38
N GLU A 79 0.01 -43.86 16.51
CA GLU A 79 1.37 -43.46 16.09
C GLU A 79 1.44 -43.13 14.60
N ALA A 80 0.87 -43.96 13.73
CA ALA A 80 0.78 -43.66 12.30
C ALA A 80 -0.06 -42.38 12.01
N GLY A 81 -1.09 -42.13 12.83
CA GLY A 81 -1.87 -40.89 12.78
C GLY A 81 -1.04 -39.65 13.14
N LEU A 82 -0.15 -39.77 14.13
CA LEU A 82 0.79 -38.71 14.50
C LEU A 82 1.78 -38.42 13.37
N GLU A 83 2.38 -39.45 12.77
CA GLU A 83 3.30 -39.28 11.63
C GLU A 83 2.66 -38.51 10.47
N LEU A 84 1.39 -38.82 10.16
CA LEU A 84 0.61 -38.09 9.16
C LEU A 84 0.36 -36.63 9.57
N ALA A 85 0.05 -36.38 10.85
CA ALA A 85 -0.15 -35.02 11.37
C ALA A 85 1.15 -34.19 11.31
N GLU A 86 2.29 -34.79 11.63
CA GLU A 86 3.60 -34.14 11.55
C GLU A 86 4.00 -33.84 10.11
N THR A 87 3.73 -34.76 9.19
CA THR A 87 3.95 -34.53 7.75
C THR A 87 3.13 -33.35 7.25
N ARG A 88 1.83 -33.29 7.60
CA ARG A 88 0.96 -32.17 7.24
C ARG A 88 1.42 -30.86 7.86
N LEU A 89 1.88 -30.87 9.12
CA LEU A 89 2.42 -29.69 9.77
C LEU A 89 3.66 -29.16 9.03
N ALA A 90 4.57 -30.05 8.63
CA ALA A 90 5.74 -29.68 7.85
C ALA A 90 5.37 -29.08 6.48
N GLU A 91 4.35 -29.63 5.80
CA GLU A 91 3.82 -29.07 4.56
C GLU A 91 3.26 -27.66 4.77
N ARG A 92 2.40 -27.46 5.80
CA ARG A 92 1.83 -26.14 6.11
C ARG A 92 2.89 -25.11 6.49
N PHE A 93 3.96 -25.54 7.16
CA PHE A 93 5.09 -24.67 7.47
C PHE A 93 5.82 -24.20 6.20
N ARG A 94 6.09 -25.11 5.26
CA ARG A 94 6.69 -24.76 3.95
C ARG A 94 5.79 -23.82 3.15
N GLU A 95 4.48 -24.06 3.15
CA GLU A 95 3.51 -23.17 2.49
C GLU A 95 3.51 -21.77 3.12
N GLU A 96 3.51 -21.66 4.45
CA GLU A 96 3.57 -20.36 5.13
C GLU A 96 4.86 -19.60 4.78
N GLN A 97 6.00 -20.30 4.71
CA GLN A 97 7.26 -19.69 4.29
C GLN A 97 7.22 -19.20 2.83
N ALA A 98 6.68 -20.00 1.91
CA ALA A 98 6.54 -19.60 0.51
C ALA A 98 5.68 -18.34 0.37
N VAL A 99 4.55 -18.28 1.08
CA VAL A 99 3.66 -17.11 1.06
C VAL A 99 4.29 -15.89 1.76
N ALA A 100 5.13 -16.10 2.79
CA ALA A 100 5.88 -15.03 3.43
C ALA A 100 6.89 -14.39 2.45
N GLU A 101 7.56 -15.19 1.63
CA GLU A 101 8.46 -14.70 0.58
C GLU A 101 7.67 -13.96 -0.52
N GLU A 102 6.51 -14.47 -0.94
CA GLU A 102 5.62 -13.75 -1.87
C GLU A 102 5.24 -12.36 -1.33
N LEU A 103 4.86 -12.26 -0.05
CA LEU A 103 4.54 -10.98 0.59
C LEU A 103 5.75 -10.05 0.64
N ARG A 104 6.95 -10.58 0.92
CA ARG A 104 8.19 -9.79 0.91
C ARG A 104 8.45 -9.19 -0.47
N LEU A 105 8.32 -9.99 -1.52
CA LEU A 105 8.48 -9.54 -2.91
C LEU A 105 7.37 -8.54 -3.32
N ALA A 106 6.13 -8.76 -2.88
CA ALA A 106 5.03 -7.83 -3.12
C ALA A 106 5.34 -6.45 -2.53
N ARG A 107 5.74 -6.39 -1.24
CA ARG A 107 6.16 -5.17 -0.54
C ARG A 107 7.29 -4.44 -1.25
N GLN A 108 8.31 -5.18 -1.70
CA GLN A 108 9.42 -4.60 -2.44
C GLN A 108 8.94 -3.92 -3.74
N ARG A 109 8.05 -4.58 -4.48
CA ARG A 109 7.48 -4.04 -5.73
C ARG A 109 6.54 -2.86 -5.50
N THR A 110 5.76 -2.87 -4.41
CA THR A 110 4.94 -1.72 -3.99
C THR A 110 5.83 -0.52 -3.74
N ARG A 111 6.88 -0.66 -2.90
CA ARG A 111 7.85 0.42 -2.62
C ARG A 111 8.55 0.97 -3.86
N GLN A 112 8.90 0.10 -4.81
CA GLN A 112 9.46 0.55 -6.09
C GLN A 112 8.44 1.38 -6.88
N SER A 113 7.18 0.97 -6.88
CA SER A 113 6.11 1.68 -7.59
C SER A 113 5.74 3.01 -6.90
N GLU A 114 5.79 3.06 -5.57
CA GLU A 114 5.61 4.29 -4.78
C GLU A 114 6.63 5.35 -5.19
N LYS A 115 7.92 4.98 -5.24
CA LYS A 115 9.01 5.88 -5.66
C LYS A 115 8.80 6.39 -7.09
N LEU A 116 8.36 5.54 -8.01
CA LEU A 116 8.08 5.93 -9.40
C LEU A 116 6.87 6.88 -9.49
N ALA A 117 5.81 6.62 -8.72
CA ALA A 117 4.63 7.48 -8.69
C ALA A 117 4.94 8.84 -8.03
N GLU A 118 5.76 8.86 -6.98
CA GLU A 118 6.26 10.10 -6.37
C GLU A 118 7.11 10.91 -7.35
N ALA A 119 8.09 10.28 -8.02
CA ALA A 119 8.90 10.96 -9.03
C ALA A 119 8.07 11.52 -10.19
N ALA A 120 7.02 10.81 -10.61
CA ALA A 120 6.11 11.31 -11.65
C ALA A 120 5.26 12.51 -11.17
N ARG A 121 4.82 12.49 -9.90
CA ARG A 121 4.11 13.62 -9.29
C ARG A 121 5.00 14.86 -9.18
N THR A 122 6.26 14.70 -8.77
CA THR A 122 7.20 15.83 -8.67
C THR A 122 7.57 16.38 -10.04
N GLU A 123 7.81 15.54 -11.04
CA GLU A 123 8.05 15.96 -12.43
C GLU A 123 6.85 16.75 -12.97
N ARG A 124 5.62 16.26 -12.74
CA ARG A 124 4.40 16.95 -13.14
C ARG A 124 4.25 18.31 -12.47
N ALA A 125 4.45 18.39 -11.15
CA ALA A 125 4.37 19.64 -10.41
C ALA A 125 5.41 20.66 -10.89
N ALA A 126 6.64 20.21 -11.20
CA ALA A 126 7.68 21.07 -11.74
C ALA A 126 7.32 21.63 -13.12
N LEU A 127 6.67 20.84 -13.98
CA LEU A 127 6.19 21.31 -15.29
C LEU A 127 5.02 22.28 -15.16
N GLU A 128 4.08 22.03 -14.26
CA GLU A 128 2.96 22.94 -13.97
C GLU A 128 3.48 24.27 -13.41
N ALA A 129 4.47 24.25 -12.51
CA ALA A 129 5.12 25.46 -12.00
C ALA A 129 5.83 26.26 -13.10
N ARG A 130 6.55 25.60 -14.02
CA ARG A 130 7.19 26.27 -15.17
C ARG A 130 6.17 26.88 -16.12
N ALA A 131 5.06 26.18 -16.38
CA ALA A 131 3.99 26.71 -17.22
C ALA A 131 3.37 27.97 -16.62
N LEU A 132 3.05 27.95 -15.31
CA LEU A 132 2.54 29.12 -14.59
C LEU A 132 3.54 30.28 -14.59
N GLN A 133 4.84 30.00 -14.42
CA GLN A 133 5.87 31.04 -14.51
C GLN A 133 5.92 31.67 -15.91
N HIS A 134 5.85 30.87 -16.97
CA HIS A 134 5.80 31.38 -18.33
C HIS A 134 4.54 32.22 -18.58
N GLU A 135 3.38 31.79 -18.11
CA GLU A 135 2.15 32.59 -18.21
C GLU A 135 2.29 33.93 -17.47
N TRP A 136 2.85 33.93 -16.26
CA TRP A 136 3.13 35.16 -15.51
C TRP A 136 4.12 36.06 -16.22
N ASP A 137 5.20 35.51 -16.77
CA ASP A 137 6.20 36.27 -17.51
C ASP A 137 5.58 36.89 -18.78
N GLU A 138 4.75 36.15 -19.53
CA GLU A 138 4.01 36.68 -20.69
C GLU A 138 3.03 37.80 -20.30
N HIS A 139 2.34 37.65 -19.18
CA HIS A 139 1.42 38.66 -18.66
C HIS A 139 2.13 39.88 -18.06
N ALA A 140 3.31 39.71 -17.47
CA ALA A 140 4.16 40.81 -16.99
C ALA A 140 4.86 41.56 -18.13
N LEU A 141 5.19 40.85 -19.22
CA LEU A 141 5.74 41.42 -20.45
C LEU A 141 4.70 42.07 -21.35
N ARG A 142 3.39 41.83 -21.16
CA ARG A 142 2.34 42.69 -21.70
C ARG A 142 2.34 43.97 -20.86
N PRO A 143 2.94 45.08 -21.36
CA PRO A 143 2.77 46.34 -20.68
C PRO A 143 1.27 46.63 -20.74
N THR A 144 0.71 47.03 -19.61
CA THR A 144 -0.56 47.74 -19.60
C THR A 144 -0.42 48.87 -20.62
N VAL A 145 -1.01 48.73 -21.81
CA VAL A 145 -1.24 49.84 -22.73
C VAL A 145 -2.36 50.66 -22.11
N ALA A 146 -2.04 51.28 -20.97
CA ALA A 146 -2.85 52.21 -20.23
C ALA A 146 -1.88 53.25 -19.64
N GLY A 147 -1.40 54.12 -20.53
CA GLY A 147 -0.76 55.38 -20.18
C GLY A 147 0.42 55.72 -21.10
N PRO A 148 0.53 56.96 -21.62
CA PRO A 148 -0.19 58.14 -21.17
C PRO A 148 -1.32 58.50 -22.15
N VAL A 149 -2.54 58.71 -21.63
CA VAL A 149 -3.35 59.78 -22.22
C VAL A 149 -2.52 61.03 -21.96
N ARG A 150 -1.90 61.55 -23.02
CA ARG A 150 -1.17 62.82 -22.95
C ARG A 150 -2.08 63.85 -22.29
N SER A 151 -1.59 64.43 -21.21
CA SER A 151 -2.10 65.64 -20.60
C SER A 151 -1.86 66.84 -21.52
N GLU A 152 -2.41 66.82 -22.74
CA GLU A 152 -2.37 67.95 -23.69
C GLU A 152 -3.64 68.83 -23.61
N GLN A 153 -4.59 68.53 -22.71
CA GLN A 153 -5.81 69.33 -22.52
C GLN A 153 -5.86 70.17 -21.23
N ALA A 154 -4.80 70.16 -20.41
CA ALA A 154 -4.72 71.01 -19.22
C ALA A 154 -4.00 72.35 -19.43
N GLU A 155 -3.24 72.54 -20.52
CA GLU A 155 -2.47 73.78 -20.74
C GLU A 155 -3.15 74.79 -21.69
N LEU A 156 -4.20 74.41 -22.41
CA LEU A 156 -4.90 75.29 -23.36
C LEU A 156 -6.04 76.14 -22.75
N THR A 157 -6.31 76.05 -21.45
CA THR A 157 -7.34 76.88 -20.79
C THR A 157 -6.78 77.98 -19.89
N THR A 158 -5.47 77.96 -19.61
CA THR A 158 -4.79 79.02 -18.83
C THR A 158 -4.21 80.15 -19.69
N GLU A 159 -3.92 79.92 -20.98
CA GLU A 159 -3.48 81.01 -21.87
C GLU A 159 -4.63 81.87 -22.40
N ARG A 160 -5.89 81.40 -22.36
CA ARG A 160 -7.06 82.18 -22.80
C ARG A 160 -7.68 83.07 -21.71
N ARG A 161 -7.11 83.10 -20.49
CA ARG A 161 -7.54 83.98 -19.37
C ARG A 161 -6.51 85.04 -18.97
N ARG A 162 -5.35 85.12 -19.62
CA ARG A 162 -4.35 86.19 -19.40
C ARG A 162 -4.24 87.22 -20.54
N ALA A 163 -5.09 87.13 -21.57
CA ALA A 163 -5.11 88.10 -22.68
C ALA A 163 -6.32 89.08 -22.65
N THR A 164 -7.11 89.12 -21.58
CA THR A 164 -8.28 90.05 -21.47
C THR A 164 -8.45 90.71 -20.10
N ARG A 165 -7.39 90.77 -19.28
CA ARG A 165 -7.39 91.51 -18.01
C ARG A 165 -6.05 92.19 -17.78
N GLY A 166 -5.90 93.36 -18.39
CA GLY A 166 -4.75 94.22 -18.16
C GLY A 166 -4.51 95.18 -19.31
N GLU A 167 -5.47 96.08 -19.56
CA GLU A 167 -5.28 97.39 -20.19
C GLU A 167 -6.63 98.14 -20.18
N GLU A 168 -7.17 98.34 -18.97
CA GLU A 168 -8.09 99.43 -18.66
C GLU A 168 -7.37 100.30 -17.63
N THR A 169 -6.49 101.21 -18.08
CA THR A 169 -6.07 102.42 -17.34
C THR A 169 -5.15 103.25 -18.22
N GLU A 170 -5.60 104.46 -18.57
CA GLU A 170 -4.89 105.70 -18.98
C GLU A 170 -5.87 106.46 -19.90
N GLN A 171 -6.73 107.36 -19.39
CA GLN A 171 -6.43 108.77 -19.05
C GLN A 171 -5.54 109.48 -20.07
#